data_AF-A0A957UJ88-F1
#
_entry.id   AF-A0A957UJ88-F1
#
_cell.length_a   1.000
_cell.length_b   1.000
_cell.length_c   1.000
_cell.angle_alpha   90.00
_cell.angle_beta   90.00
_cell.angle_gamma   90.00
#
_symmetry.space_group_name_H-M   'P 1'
#
loop_
_entity.id
_entity.type
_entity.pdbx_description
1 polymer ?
#
loop_
_entity_poly.entity_id
_entity_poly.type
_entity_poly.pdbx_seq_one_letter_code
_entity_poly.pdbx_strand_id
1 'polypeptide(L)'
;MSSGESEKSNASGASKFKRLTRLWRQPASQDVISANVGENVRNVVVGKNIIQIGSLKIPWLLAVALATGTVATVVALIWIGVNAQRVTQFVMAPTPTPTVTATPIPTATPKPDRMSGAFNIAVADFSEITATGVVSNSQDGHVLSAWVYNALVQSYQSNPATQQLGQVEIWSDSAPIVGKNQPLGSLTSASAAERRDLAAALAERINATMIIYGAIDSRVSPADLWLEFYVAPDLQRTLDPAVGRHNLGGPIGVALPVEATDPLASVALSSSLSTRTSLLFWLTTGMTYDLLGRSEDALHSFQQASQTLNSATDKSGRDLVQFFIGRQYLIMQRLDEAADAYQQALADNADYARAKIGLGGVYFARAQLQPGDKPTAASEQNLKLALQTYGEAQALAQADGDPLIIAIARLALASTYRLQGQSDYLENDLSAAQQALTQAIAEIESLLPQLEQAEEYQLLGQAYESLGAAHLQLSDVVRQLGHADDRRTHLRAAVDAFDNCIEQGERAPLDQVLVEKIIKNSCQIYRNIAQKALEEPGE
;
A
#
# COMPACT_ATOMS: atom_id res chain seq x y z
N MET A 1 -51.97 -33.80 35.02
CA MET A 1 -51.99 -34.15 33.57
C MET A 1 -52.04 -32.85 32.77
N SER A 2 -51.02 -32.69 31.94
CA SER A 2 -50.79 -31.75 30.83
C SER A 2 -51.11 -30.26 30.99
N SER A 3 -50.01 -29.53 31.16
CA SER A 3 -49.72 -28.21 30.59
C SER A 3 -49.92 -28.13 29.06
N GLY A 4 -50.24 -26.93 28.57
CA GLY A 4 -50.19 -26.56 27.16
C GLY A 4 -50.02 -25.05 26.98
N GLU A 5 -49.04 -24.69 26.14
CA GLU A 5 -48.86 -23.43 25.41
C GLU A 5 -48.16 -22.24 26.09
N SER A 6 -46.83 -22.21 25.90
CA SER A 6 -46.02 -20.99 25.79
C SER A 6 -44.77 -21.29 24.94
N GLU A 7 -44.94 -21.41 23.62
CA GLU A 7 -43.80 -21.62 22.71
C GLU A 7 -44.00 -20.85 21.40
N LYS A 8 -44.01 -19.51 21.46
CA LYS A 8 -43.93 -18.63 20.27
C LYS A 8 -43.00 -17.43 20.40
N SER A 9 -42.15 -17.33 21.42
CA SER A 9 -41.30 -16.15 21.65
C SER A 9 -39.84 -16.26 21.17
N ASN A 10 -39.28 -17.47 21.00
CA ASN A 10 -37.83 -17.63 20.80
C ASN A 10 -37.32 -17.65 19.35
N ALA A 11 -38.20 -17.60 18.34
CA ALA A 11 -37.77 -17.68 16.93
C ALA A 11 -37.28 -16.34 16.34
N SER A 12 -37.57 -15.21 16.99
CA SER A 12 -37.25 -13.86 16.50
C SER A 12 -35.78 -13.48 16.69
N GLY A 13 -35.20 -13.78 17.87
CA GLY A 13 -33.82 -13.43 18.23
C GLY A 13 -32.76 -14.19 17.41
N ALA A 14 -32.97 -15.49 17.19
CA ALA A 14 -32.07 -16.33 16.41
C ALA A 14 -31.94 -15.91 14.93
N SER A 15 -32.98 -15.30 14.34
CA SER A 15 -32.96 -14.84 12.94
C SER A 15 -32.22 -13.52 12.72
N LYS A 16 -32.24 -12.62 13.72
CA LYS A 16 -31.49 -11.35 13.71
C LYS A 16 -30.00 -11.59 13.96
N PHE A 17 -29.67 -12.56 14.81
CA PHE A 17 -28.28 -12.94 15.09
C PHE A 17 -27.60 -13.71 13.94
N LYS A 18 -28.32 -14.55 13.18
CA LYS A 18 -27.82 -15.13 11.91
C LYS A 18 -27.47 -14.08 10.85
N ARG A 19 -28.05 -12.87 10.94
CA ARG A 19 -27.67 -11.71 10.09
C ARG A 19 -26.40 -11.02 10.61
N LEU A 20 -26.20 -10.96 11.93
CA LEU A 20 -24.95 -10.48 12.54
C LEU A 20 -23.78 -11.41 12.22
N THR A 21 -23.93 -12.74 12.32
CA THR A 21 -22.86 -13.68 11.94
C THR A 21 -22.51 -13.65 10.44
N ARG A 22 -23.43 -13.23 9.56
CA ARG A 22 -23.13 -12.95 8.14
C ARG A 22 -22.36 -11.65 7.94
N LEU A 23 -22.59 -10.63 8.76
CA LEU A 23 -21.76 -9.42 8.79
C LEU A 23 -20.35 -9.75 9.31
N TRP A 24 -20.23 -10.67 10.27
CA TRP A 24 -18.96 -11.12 10.85
C TRP A 24 -18.09 -11.94 9.88
N ARG A 25 -18.64 -12.38 8.74
CA ARG A 25 -17.88 -13.03 7.66
C ARG A 25 -17.18 -12.06 6.72
N GLN A 26 -17.58 -10.79 6.71
CA GLN A 26 -16.97 -9.82 5.80
C GLN A 26 -15.75 -9.21 6.48
N PRO A 27 -14.53 -9.45 5.96
CA PRO A 27 -13.41 -8.62 6.33
C PRO A 27 -13.75 -7.19 5.93
N ALA A 28 -13.51 -6.25 6.83
CA ALA A 28 -13.22 -4.90 6.41
C ALA A 28 -12.07 -4.95 5.41
N SER A 29 -12.37 -4.65 4.14
CA SER A 29 -11.43 -4.48 3.01
C SER A 29 -11.09 -5.66 2.08
N GLN A 30 -11.80 -6.80 2.09
CA GLN A 30 -11.76 -7.73 0.93
C GLN A 30 -13.17 -8.17 0.51
N ASP A 31 -13.76 -7.44 -0.45
CA ASP A 31 -15.07 -7.76 -1.01
C ASP A 31 -15.05 -9.11 -1.76
N VAL A 32 -15.79 -10.07 -1.22
CA VAL A 32 -16.21 -11.28 -1.95
C VAL A 32 -17.52 -10.98 -2.68
N ILE A 33 -17.52 -11.03 -4.02
CA ILE A 33 -18.75 -11.07 -4.81
C ILE A 33 -19.08 -12.54 -5.09
N SER A 34 -20.18 -13.03 -4.51
CA SER A 34 -20.80 -14.30 -4.93
C SER A 34 -22.19 -14.01 -5.50
N ALA A 35 -22.49 -14.57 -6.66
CA ALA A 35 -23.80 -14.53 -7.29
C ALA A 35 -24.24 -15.95 -7.61
N ASN A 36 -25.45 -16.33 -7.19
CA ASN A 36 -26.04 -17.62 -7.50
C ASN A 36 -26.90 -17.48 -8.76
N VAL A 37 -26.50 -18.10 -9.87
CA VAL A 37 -27.17 -17.99 -11.17
C VAL A 37 -28.10 -19.18 -11.34
N GLY A 38 -29.41 -18.93 -11.41
CA GLY A 38 -30.41 -19.98 -11.66
C GLY A 38 -30.34 -20.53 -13.08
N GLU A 39 -30.81 -21.76 -13.28
CA GLU A 39 -30.87 -22.38 -14.61
C GLU A 39 -31.81 -21.57 -15.54
N ASN A 40 -31.28 -21.17 -16.72
CA ASN A 40 -31.91 -20.42 -17.82
C ASN A 40 -31.71 -18.89 -17.91
N VAL A 41 -30.70 -18.31 -17.25
CA VAL A 41 -30.36 -16.88 -17.48
C VAL A 41 -29.28 -16.73 -18.56
N ARG A 42 -29.49 -15.84 -19.54
CA ARG A 42 -28.45 -15.36 -20.49
C ARG A 42 -28.19 -13.87 -20.24
N ASN A 43 -26.95 -13.42 -20.44
CA ASN A 43 -26.40 -12.09 -20.11
C ASN A 43 -26.22 -11.83 -18.60
N VAL A 44 -25.61 -12.79 -17.89
CA VAL A 44 -25.15 -12.56 -16.52
C VAL A 44 -23.69 -12.10 -16.56
N VAL A 45 -23.44 -10.89 -16.08
CA VAL A 45 -22.09 -10.36 -15.88
C VAL A 45 -21.95 -10.08 -14.39
N VAL A 46 -20.89 -10.60 -13.77
CA VAL A 46 -20.59 -10.43 -12.34
C VAL A 46 -19.16 -9.92 -12.23
N GLY A 47 -18.99 -8.72 -11.68
CA GLY A 47 -17.71 -8.04 -11.56
C GLY A 47 -17.88 -6.66 -10.94
N LYS A 48 -16.82 -6.13 -10.31
CA LYS A 48 -16.79 -4.73 -9.88
C LYS A 48 -16.53 -3.86 -11.10
N ASN A 49 -17.45 -2.94 -11.40
CA ASN A 49 -17.47 -2.04 -12.56
C ASN A 49 -17.97 -2.66 -13.88
N ILE A 50 -19.26 -3.06 -13.90
CA ILE A 50 -19.98 -3.33 -15.14
C ILE A 50 -20.83 -2.10 -15.47
N ILE A 51 -20.39 -1.29 -16.44
CA ILE A 51 -21.23 -0.24 -17.03
C ILE A 51 -21.82 -0.79 -18.33
N GLN A 52 -23.06 -1.23 -18.27
CA GLN A 52 -23.85 -1.49 -19.47
C GLN A 52 -24.45 -0.16 -19.92
N ILE A 53 -23.82 0.50 -20.91
CA ILE A 53 -24.38 1.73 -21.50
C ILE A 53 -25.57 1.34 -22.37
N GLY A 54 -26.75 1.27 -21.76
CA GLY A 54 -28.01 1.32 -22.48
C GLY A 54 -28.14 2.67 -23.18
N SER A 55 -28.67 2.68 -24.40
CA SER A 55 -28.84 3.88 -25.22
C SER A 55 -29.58 4.99 -24.45
N LEU A 56 -28.88 6.08 -24.13
CA LEU A 56 -29.45 7.25 -23.47
C LEU A 56 -30.30 8.04 -24.49
N LYS A 57 -31.62 7.94 -24.39
CA LYS A 57 -32.54 8.81 -25.15
C LYS A 57 -32.61 10.17 -24.47
N ILE A 58 -31.78 11.11 -24.91
CA ILE A 58 -31.82 12.50 -24.44
C ILE A 58 -33.06 13.18 -25.05
N PRO A 59 -34.00 13.70 -24.24
CA PRO A 59 -35.13 14.48 -24.73
C PRO A 59 -34.63 15.75 -25.45
N TRP A 60 -35.15 16.01 -26.66
CA TRP A 60 -34.69 17.12 -27.52
C TRP A 60 -34.70 18.51 -26.82
N LEU A 61 -35.61 18.70 -25.86
CA LEU A 61 -35.70 19.92 -25.06
C LEU A 61 -34.45 20.18 -24.20
N LEU A 62 -33.78 19.13 -23.70
CA LEU A 62 -32.55 19.26 -22.92
C LEU A 62 -31.34 19.61 -23.80
N ALA A 63 -31.31 19.12 -25.04
CA ALA A 63 -30.29 19.50 -26.01
C ALA A 63 -30.43 20.97 -26.43
N VAL A 64 -31.68 21.46 -26.59
CA VAL A 64 -31.95 22.87 -26.90
C VAL A 64 -31.59 23.78 -25.71
N ALA A 65 -31.90 23.39 -24.48
CA ALA A 65 -31.53 24.17 -23.29
C ALA A 65 -30.00 24.35 -23.16
N LEU A 66 -29.23 23.28 -23.37
CA LEU A 66 -27.76 23.33 -23.35
C LEU A 66 -27.19 24.22 -24.45
N ALA A 67 -27.78 24.21 -25.66
CA ALA A 67 -27.37 25.08 -26.75
C ALA A 67 -27.71 26.57 -26.51
N THR A 68 -28.80 26.88 -25.81
CA THR A 68 -29.16 28.28 -25.49
C THR A 68 -28.30 28.88 -24.38
N GLY A 69 -27.84 28.06 -23.43
CA GLY A 69 -26.99 28.51 -22.32
C GLY A 69 -25.59 28.97 -22.75
N THR A 70 -25.02 28.36 -23.79
CA THR A 70 -23.69 28.72 -24.32
C THR A 70 -23.71 30.01 -25.13
N VAL A 71 -24.84 30.34 -25.79
CA VAL A 71 -24.97 31.61 -26.54
C VAL A 71 -25.08 32.79 -25.58
N ALA A 72 -25.77 32.65 -24.45
CA ALA A 72 -25.92 33.73 -23.46
C ALA A 72 -24.59 34.13 -22.79
N THR A 73 -23.72 33.16 -22.51
CA THR A 73 -22.39 33.42 -21.91
C THR A 73 -21.43 34.10 -22.89
N VAL A 74 -21.48 33.75 -24.18
CA VAL A 74 -20.67 34.42 -25.22
C VAL A 74 -21.12 35.88 -25.41
N VAL A 75 -22.43 36.16 -25.39
CA VAL A 75 -22.95 37.53 -25.51
C VAL A 75 -22.55 38.40 -24.30
N ALA A 76 -22.53 37.84 -23.08
CA ALA A 76 -22.10 38.55 -21.89
C ALA A 76 -20.61 38.93 -21.92
N LEU A 77 -19.75 38.03 -22.41
CA LEU A 77 -18.31 38.29 -22.55
C LEU A 77 -18.00 39.36 -23.61
N ILE A 78 -18.76 39.39 -24.72
CA ILE A 78 -18.63 40.42 -25.75
C ILE A 78 -19.07 41.79 -25.21
N TRP A 79 -20.13 41.85 -24.38
CA TRP A 79 -20.61 43.11 -23.79
C TRP A 79 -19.59 43.73 -22.81
N ILE A 80 -18.89 42.90 -22.02
CA ILE A 80 -17.85 43.36 -21.09
C ILE A 80 -16.61 43.88 -21.86
N GLY A 81 -16.23 43.24 -22.95
CA GLY A 81 -15.09 43.67 -23.78
C GLY A 81 -15.29 45.02 -24.47
N VAL A 82 -16.52 45.35 -24.87
CA VAL A 82 -16.82 46.59 -25.62
C VAL A 82 -16.90 47.83 -24.71
N ASN A 83 -17.28 47.68 -23.43
CA ASN A 83 -17.42 48.82 -22.50
C ASN A 83 -16.13 49.24 -21.79
N ALA A 84 -15.03 48.51 -21.94
CA ALA A 84 -13.74 48.83 -21.31
C ALA A 84 -12.94 49.95 -22.02
N GLN A 85 -13.40 50.47 -23.17
CA GLN A 85 -12.63 51.42 -24.00
C GLN A 85 -13.07 52.89 -23.92
N ARG A 86 -13.84 53.31 -22.90
CA ARG A 86 -14.33 54.70 -22.81
C ARG A 86 -14.05 55.39 -21.48
N VAL A 87 -12.79 55.54 -21.08
CA VAL A 87 -12.38 56.68 -20.23
C VAL A 87 -10.90 57.01 -20.47
N THR A 88 -10.61 57.93 -21.38
CA THR A 88 -9.35 58.69 -21.35
C THR A 88 -9.65 60.11 -21.82
N GLN A 89 -9.46 61.07 -20.93
CA GLN A 89 -8.77 62.36 -21.14
C GLN A 89 -9.12 63.32 -20.01
N PHE A 90 -8.21 63.46 -19.04
CA PHE A 90 -8.06 64.68 -18.26
C PHE A 90 -6.57 65.04 -18.23
N VAL A 91 -6.28 66.20 -18.82
CA VAL A 91 -4.98 66.87 -18.81
C VAL A 91 -4.86 67.63 -17.49
N MET A 92 -3.83 67.34 -16.68
CA MET A 92 -3.37 68.23 -15.62
C MET A 92 -1.84 68.25 -15.55
N ALA A 93 -1.31 69.43 -15.22
CA ALA A 93 0.07 69.91 -15.30
C ALA A 93 1.07 69.19 -14.36
N PRO A 94 2.40 69.32 -14.59
CA PRO A 94 3.40 68.56 -13.85
C PRO A 94 3.60 69.12 -12.44
N THR A 95 3.49 68.27 -11.43
CA THR A 95 3.82 68.55 -10.03
C THR A 95 5.01 67.65 -9.65
N PRO A 96 6.02 68.14 -8.90
CA PRO A 96 7.27 67.40 -8.69
C PRO A 96 7.06 66.07 -7.95
N THR A 97 7.60 65.02 -8.53
CA THR A 97 7.57 63.62 -8.09
C THR A 97 8.15 63.45 -6.68
N PRO A 98 7.42 62.90 -5.70
CA PRO A 98 8.06 62.31 -4.53
C PRO A 98 8.70 60.98 -4.96
N THR A 99 10.01 60.85 -4.76
CA THR A 99 10.73 59.60 -4.92
C THR A 99 10.19 58.58 -3.93
N VAL A 100 9.29 57.71 -4.39
CA VAL A 100 8.88 56.52 -3.64
C VAL A 100 9.99 55.50 -3.80
N THR A 101 10.81 55.34 -2.76
CA THR A 101 11.69 54.18 -2.62
C THR A 101 10.80 52.94 -2.64
N ALA A 102 10.80 52.20 -3.75
CA ALA A 102 10.09 50.94 -3.84
C ALA A 102 10.69 49.99 -2.79
N THR A 103 9.93 49.72 -1.72
CA THR A 103 10.17 48.56 -0.87
C THR A 103 10.16 47.34 -1.78
N PRO A 104 11.20 46.49 -1.79
CA PRO A 104 11.18 45.29 -2.62
C PRO A 104 9.94 44.48 -2.24
N ILE A 105 9.09 44.20 -3.23
CA ILE A 105 8.01 43.23 -3.08
C ILE A 105 8.70 41.96 -2.57
N PRO A 106 8.28 41.36 -1.44
CA PRO A 106 8.82 40.07 -1.04
C PRO A 106 8.54 39.11 -2.18
N THR A 107 9.59 38.75 -2.92
CA THR A 107 9.54 37.68 -3.91
C THR A 107 9.00 36.47 -3.18
N ALA A 108 7.78 36.04 -3.51
CA ALA A 108 7.26 34.78 -3.03
C ALA A 108 8.34 33.74 -3.33
N THR A 109 8.94 33.16 -2.29
CA THR A 109 9.86 32.05 -2.45
C THR A 109 9.11 31.01 -3.27
N PRO A 110 9.59 30.64 -4.48
CA PRO A 110 8.90 29.64 -5.27
C PRO A 110 8.77 28.40 -4.39
N LYS A 111 7.55 27.91 -4.22
CA LYS A 111 7.31 26.66 -3.51
C LYS A 111 8.18 25.59 -4.17
N PRO A 112 8.89 24.75 -3.39
CA PRO A 112 9.57 23.57 -3.93
C PRO A 112 8.70 22.88 -4.97
N ASP A 113 9.23 22.71 -6.18
CA ASP A 113 8.49 21.96 -7.18
C ASP A 113 8.49 20.49 -6.73
N ARG A 114 7.32 19.86 -6.83
CA ARG A 114 7.10 18.44 -6.51
C ARG A 114 6.84 17.69 -7.79
N MET A 115 7.22 16.42 -7.83
CA MET A 115 6.88 15.54 -8.93
C MET A 115 5.36 15.44 -9.07
N SER A 116 4.88 15.42 -10.32
CA SER A 116 3.46 15.55 -10.66
C SER A 116 2.95 14.43 -11.57
N GLY A 117 3.83 13.52 -11.97
CA GLY A 117 3.48 12.31 -12.70
C GLY A 117 2.53 11.40 -11.93
N ALA A 118 1.90 10.48 -12.66
CA ALA A 118 1.02 9.45 -12.11
C ALA A 118 1.82 8.41 -11.29
N PHE A 119 3.09 8.22 -11.64
CA PHE A 119 4.07 7.45 -10.89
C PHE A 119 5.41 8.20 -10.94
N ASN A 120 5.93 8.54 -9.77
CA ASN A 120 7.07 9.43 -9.63
C ASN A 120 8.29 8.65 -9.13
N ILE A 121 9.33 8.59 -9.96
CA ILE A 121 10.56 7.85 -9.66
C ILE A 121 11.70 8.85 -9.49
N ALA A 122 12.42 8.80 -8.39
CA ALA A 122 13.64 9.58 -8.21
C ALA A 122 14.85 8.66 -8.07
N VAL A 123 15.89 8.92 -8.84
CA VAL A 123 17.20 8.25 -8.73
C VAL A 123 18.14 9.19 -7.99
N ALA A 124 18.34 8.92 -6.70
CA ALA A 124 19.27 9.65 -5.85
C ALA A 124 20.73 9.27 -6.17
N ASP A 125 21.67 10.15 -5.82
CA ASP A 125 23.09 9.83 -5.95
C ASP A 125 23.48 8.70 -5.01
N PHE A 126 24.45 7.88 -5.43
CA PHE A 126 24.92 6.77 -4.61
C PHE A 126 25.97 7.27 -3.62
N SER A 127 25.85 6.79 -2.39
CA SER A 127 26.81 7.10 -1.32
C SER A 127 28.00 6.14 -1.38
N GLU A 128 29.13 6.53 -0.80
CA GLU A 128 30.30 5.67 -0.62
C GLU A 128 30.65 5.55 0.85
N ILE A 129 30.79 4.31 1.31
CA ILE A 129 31.41 3.95 2.58
C ILE A 129 32.89 3.74 2.29
N THR A 130 33.69 4.76 2.59
CA THR A 130 35.13 4.75 2.33
C THR A 130 35.84 3.65 3.12
N ALA A 131 37.10 3.35 2.77
CA ALA A 131 37.94 2.39 3.47
C ALA A 131 38.08 2.68 4.99
N THR A 132 37.85 3.93 5.41
CA THR A 132 37.89 4.36 6.82
C THR A 132 36.54 4.19 7.55
N GLY A 133 35.49 3.75 6.85
CA GLY A 133 34.13 3.61 7.37
C GLY A 133 33.31 4.91 7.35
N VAL A 134 33.87 6.00 6.83
CA VAL A 134 33.15 7.27 6.65
C VAL A 134 32.21 7.17 5.45
N VAL A 135 30.94 7.53 5.63
CA VAL A 135 29.94 7.59 4.56
C VAL A 135 29.87 9.00 3.98
N SER A 136 29.99 9.13 2.67
CA SER A 136 30.01 10.43 1.99
C SER A 136 29.52 10.34 0.54
N ASN A 137 29.31 11.49 -0.09
CA ASN A 137 29.10 11.55 -1.54
C ASN A 137 30.43 11.27 -2.26
N SER A 138 30.39 10.58 -3.40
CA SER A 138 31.57 10.39 -4.24
C SER A 138 31.28 10.59 -5.72
N GLN A 139 32.34 10.87 -6.47
CA GLN A 139 32.26 11.04 -7.93
C GLN A 139 31.81 9.73 -8.60
N ASP A 140 32.30 8.59 -8.11
CA ASP A 140 31.93 7.26 -8.60
C ASP A 140 30.44 6.97 -8.34
N GLY A 141 29.94 7.35 -7.17
CA GLY A 141 28.52 7.26 -6.83
C GLY A 141 27.63 8.08 -7.76
N HIS A 142 28.06 9.29 -8.12
CA HIS A 142 27.35 10.14 -9.09
C HIS A 142 27.37 9.57 -10.51
N VAL A 143 28.49 8.98 -10.95
CA VAL A 143 28.59 8.34 -12.27
C VAL A 143 27.67 7.12 -12.36
N LEU A 144 27.65 6.28 -11.32
CA LEU A 144 26.84 5.08 -11.28
C LEU A 144 25.33 5.39 -11.18
N SER A 145 24.93 6.38 -10.36
CA SER A 145 23.53 6.84 -10.29
C SER A 145 23.06 7.41 -11.63
N ALA A 146 23.91 8.20 -12.30
CA ALA A 146 23.63 8.74 -13.63
C ALA A 146 23.45 7.64 -14.67
N TRP A 147 24.25 6.57 -14.61
CA TRP A 147 24.09 5.45 -15.54
C TRP A 147 22.77 4.71 -15.32
N VAL A 148 22.39 4.43 -14.06
CA VAL A 148 21.09 3.84 -13.73
C VAL A 148 19.93 4.70 -14.21
N TYR A 149 19.99 6.02 -13.97
CA TYR A 149 18.99 6.97 -14.46
C TYR A 149 18.85 6.93 -15.98
N ASN A 150 19.96 7.04 -16.72
CA ASN A 150 19.93 7.07 -18.19
C ASN A 150 19.41 5.75 -18.78
N ALA A 151 19.83 4.61 -18.24
CA ALA A 151 19.33 3.30 -18.66
C ALA A 151 17.82 3.14 -18.41
N LEU A 152 17.33 3.63 -17.27
CA LEU A 152 15.92 3.60 -16.93
C LEU A 152 15.10 4.49 -17.88
N VAL A 153 15.51 5.75 -18.06
CA VAL A 153 14.85 6.69 -18.99
C VAL A 153 14.81 6.13 -20.42
N GLN A 154 15.93 5.57 -20.91
CA GLN A 154 15.99 4.94 -22.22
C GLN A 154 15.03 3.75 -22.35
N SER A 155 14.95 2.90 -21.32
CA SER A 155 14.03 1.76 -21.29
C SER A 155 12.57 2.22 -21.33
N TYR A 156 12.22 3.25 -20.58
CA TYR A 156 10.86 3.84 -20.60
C TYR A 156 10.50 4.45 -21.95
N GLN A 157 11.44 5.09 -22.64
CA GLN A 157 11.19 5.70 -23.95
C GLN A 157 11.10 4.69 -25.09
N SER A 158 11.82 3.57 -25.00
CA SER A 158 11.95 2.61 -26.09
C SER A 158 11.01 1.40 -26.00
N ASN A 159 10.47 1.09 -24.81
CA ASN A 159 9.69 -0.12 -24.60
C ASN A 159 8.18 0.11 -24.82
N PRO A 160 7.50 -0.64 -25.71
CA PRO A 160 6.06 -0.54 -25.91
C PRO A 160 5.21 -0.77 -24.65
N ALA A 161 5.74 -1.52 -23.67
CA ALA A 161 5.06 -1.81 -22.42
C ALA A 161 4.77 -0.56 -21.58
N THR A 162 5.42 0.58 -21.83
CA THR A 162 5.19 1.83 -21.10
C THR A 162 4.22 2.79 -21.78
N GLN A 163 3.86 2.54 -23.04
CA GLN A 163 3.00 3.45 -23.83
C GLN A 163 1.63 3.70 -23.18
N GLN A 164 1.17 2.78 -22.34
CA GLN A 164 -0.12 2.86 -21.66
C GLN A 164 -0.02 3.34 -20.20
N LEU A 165 1.18 3.63 -19.68
CA LEU A 165 1.41 3.99 -18.28
C LEU A 165 1.10 5.45 -17.93
N GLY A 166 0.70 6.27 -18.91
CA GLY A 166 0.50 7.71 -18.69
C GLY A 166 1.83 8.44 -18.45
N GLN A 167 1.80 9.56 -17.71
CA GLN A 167 3.00 10.35 -17.40
C GLN A 167 3.74 9.75 -16.19
N VAL A 168 4.72 8.88 -16.47
CA VAL A 168 5.75 8.49 -15.48
C VAL A 168 6.84 9.55 -15.49
N GLU A 169 7.12 10.13 -14.32
CA GLU A 169 8.16 11.14 -14.16
C GLU A 169 9.39 10.52 -13.51
N ILE A 170 10.58 10.76 -14.09
CA ILE A 170 11.85 10.22 -13.57
C ILE A 170 12.81 11.38 -13.30
N TRP A 171 13.16 11.60 -12.05
CA TRP A 171 14.08 12.64 -11.59
C TRP A 171 15.47 12.10 -11.26
N SER A 172 16.52 12.87 -11.55
CA SER A 172 17.90 12.64 -11.10
C SER A 172 18.66 13.96 -10.98
N ASP A 173 19.72 14.00 -10.16
CA ASP A 173 20.67 15.12 -10.10
C ASP A 173 21.64 15.15 -11.30
N SER A 174 21.75 14.05 -12.04
CA SER A 174 22.62 13.93 -13.22
C SER A 174 22.09 14.61 -14.49
N ALA A 175 20.84 15.06 -14.50
CA ALA A 175 20.18 15.65 -15.67
C ALA A 175 19.45 16.97 -15.33
N PRO A 176 19.50 17.97 -16.22
CA PRO A 176 18.69 19.18 -16.08
C PRO A 176 17.23 18.86 -16.42
N ILE A 177 16.35 18.91 -15.42
CA ILE A 177 14.91 18.60 -15.58
C ILE A 177 14.11 19.87 -15.33
N VAL A 178 13.24 20.23 -16.29
CA VAL A 178 12.36 21.40 -16.15
C VAL A 178 11.42 21.17 -14.98
N GLY A 179 11.34 22.15 -14.07
CA GLY A 179 10.54 22.02 -12.84
C GLY A 179 11.22 21.22 -11.73
N LYS A 180 12.47 20.75 -11.89
CA LYS A 180 13.25 20.23 -10.77
C LYS A 180 14.16 21.33 -10.23
N ASN A 181 13.79 21.91 -9.08
CA ASN A 181 14.53 23.02 -8.45
C ASN A 181 15.20 22.64 -7.12
N GLN A 182 15.22 21.34 -6.77
CA GLN A 182 15.85 20.83 -5.56
C GLN A 182 16.79 19.66 -5.86
N PRO A 183 17.94 19.57 -5.18
CA PRO A 183 18.78 18.40 -5.24
C PRO A 183 18.12 17.22 -4.52
N LEU A 184 18.30 16.03 -5.10
CA LEU A 184 17.95 14.76 -4.46
C LEU A 184 19.02 14.40 -3.41
N GLY A 185 20.30 14.60 -3.76
CA GLY A 185 21.45 14.23 -2.94
C GLY A 185 21.69 12.72 -2.89
N SER A 186 22.60 12.29 -2.03
CA SER A 186 22.79 10.88 -1.69
C SER A 186 22.30 10.60 -0.27
N LEU A 187 21.94 9.34 0.00
CA LEU A 187 21.49 8.91 1.33
C LEU A 187 22.68 8.46 2.17
N THR A 188 23.37 9.43 2.81
CA THR A 188 24.63 9.20 3.52
C THR A 188 24.46 8.55 4.90
N SER A 189 24.14 7.26 4.93
CA SER A 189 24.23 6.44 6.15
C SER A 189 24.73 5.01 5.86
N ALA A 190 25.52 4.46 6.77
CA ALA A 190 25.94 3.07 6.74
C ALA A 190 24.81 2.12 7.15
N SER A 191 23.84 2.60 7.94
CA SER A 191 22.69 1.83 8.41
C SER A 191 21.62 1.77 7.32
N ALA A 192 21.20 0.56 6.97
CA ALA A 192 20.12 0.35 6.01
C ALA A 192 18.76 0.86 6.53
N ALA A 193 18.56 0.89 7.85
CA ALA A 193 17.35 1.46 8.45
C ALA A 193 17.34 2.98 8.32
N GLU A 194 18.47 3.65 8.64
CA GLU A 194 18.56 5.10 8.47
C GLU A 194 18.46 5.53 7.00
N ARG A 195 19.01 4.74 6.06
CA ARG A 195 18.81 5.01 4.63
C ARG A 195 17.34 4.92 4.22
N ARG A 196 16.57 3.97 4.76
CA ARG A 196 15.12 3.89 4.56
C ARG A 196 14.43 5.17 5.04
N ASP A 197 14.78 5.68 6.22
CA ASP A 197 14.21 6.90 6.80
C ASP A 197 14.50 8.12 5.93
N LEU A 198 15.75 8.24 5.46
CA LEU A 198 16.16 9.31 4.54
C LEU A 198 15.42 9.21 3.20
N ALA A 199 15.22 7.99 2.68
CA ALA A 199 14.48 7.76 1.45
C ALA A 199 12.99 8.12 1.61
N ALA A 200 12.37 7.78 2.75
CA ALA A 200 10.99 8.16 3.07
C ALA A 200 10.83 9.68 3.13
N ALA A 201 11.71 10.37 3.85
CA ALA A 201 11.70 11.83 3.93
C ALA A 201 11.94 12.49 2.57
N LEU A 202 12.80 11.92 1.72
CA LEU A 202 13.00 12.37 0.36
C LEU A 202 11.73 12.20 -0.48
N ALA A 203 11.09 11.02 -0.41
CA ALA A 203 9.87 10.70 -1.14
C ALA A 203 8.75 11.69 -0.81
N GLU A 204 8.51 11.98 0.46
CA GLU A 204 7.51 12.98 0.89
C GLU A 204 7.85 14.40 0.43
N ARG A 205 9.12 14.78 0.52
CA ARG A 205 9.59 16.12 0.14
C ARG A 205 9.32 16.42 -1.32
N ILE A 206 9.60 15.46 -2.21
CA ILE A 206 9.50 15.63 -3.66
C ILE A 206 8.25 14.99 -4.28
N ASN A 207 7.39 14.35 -3.49
CA ASN A 207 6.24 13.56 -3.95
C ASN A 207 6.64 12.39 -4.87
N ALA A 208 7.71 11.68 -4.54
CA ALA A 208 8.09 10.47 -5.25
C ALA A 208 7.33 9.25 -4.73
N THR A 209 6.88 8.40 -5.64
CA THR A 209 6.34 7.07 -5.32
C THR A 209 7.46 6.07 -5.06
N MET A 210 8.61 6.26 -5.71
CA MET A 210 9.78 5.43 -5.55
C MET A 210 11.07 6.25 -5.50
N ILE A 211 11.96 5.91 -4.56
CA ILE A 211 13.34 6.37 -4.54
C ILE A 211 14.25 5.19 -4.86
N ILE A 212 15.09 5.33 -5.88
CA ILE A 212 16.18 4.40 -6.21
C ILE A 212 17.47 5.02 -5.70
N TYR A 213 18.28 4.24 -4.99
CA TYR A 213 19.52 4.72 -4.40
C TYR A 213 20.51 3.57 -4.21
N GLY A 214 21.73 3.88 -3.78
CA GLY A 214 22.76 2.87 -3.62
C GLY A 214 23.87 3.28 -2.66
N ALA A 215 24.62 2.28 -2.22
CA ALA A 215 25.79 2.44 -1.37
C ALA A 215 26.95 1.61 -1.92
N ILE A 216 28.09 2.26 -2.12
CA ILE A 216 29.35 1.64 -2.55
C ILE A 216 30.17 1.37 -1.29
N ASP A 217 30.47 0.11 -0.99
CA ASP A 217 31.35 -0.26 0.10
C ASP A 217 32.78 -0.47 -0.42
N SER A 218 33.63 0.54 -0.20
CA SER A 218 35.02 0.52 -0.66
C SER A 218 35.98 -0.15 0.36
N ARG A 219 35.46 -0.75 1.43
CA ARG A 219 36.27 -1.49 2.42
C ARG A 219 36.65 -2.88 1.91
N VAL A 220 35.96 -3.35 0.87
CA VAL A 220 36.23 -4.60 0.15
C VAL A 220 36.80 -4.30 -1.25
N SER A 221 37.48 -5.28 -1.85
CA SER A 221 38.09 -5.15 -3.19
C SER A 221 37.78 -6.38 -4.06
N PRO A 222 37.10 -6.23 -5.23
CA PRO A 222 36.50 -4.99 -5.72
C PRO A 222 35.45 -4.43 -4.75
N ALA A 223 35.13 -3.14 -4.85
CA ALA A 223 34.14 -2.50 -3.98
C ALA A 223 32.75 -3.08 -4.25
N ASP A 224 31.89 -3.15 -3.24
CA ASP A 224 30.54 -3.69 -3.38
C ASP A 224 29.53 -2.55 -3.59
N LEU A 225 28.90 -2.48 -4.77
CA LEU A 225 27.74 -1.62 -5.01
C LEU A 225 26.46 -2.35 -4.61
N TRP A 226 25.80 -1.83 -3.59
CA TRP A 226 24.44 -2.23 -3.21
C TRP A 226 23.43 -1.29 -3.85
N LEU A 227 22.47 -1.86 -4.59
CA LEU A 227 21.34 -1.12 -5.13
C LEU A 227 20.10 -1.41 -4.32
N GLU A 228 19.43 -0.35 -3.89
CA GLU A 228 18.22 -0.41 -3.08
C GLU A 228 17.15 0.48 -3.72
N PHE A 229 15.90 0.21 -3.37
CA PHE A 229 14.82 1.16 -3.61
C PHE A 229 13.85 1.20 -2.45
N TYR A 230 13.23 2.37 -2.28
CA TYR A 230 12.18 2.61 -1.32
C TYR A 230 10.88 2.86 -2.06
N VAL A 231 9.80 2.17 -1.65
CA VAL A 231 8.44 2.38 -2.12
C VAL A 231 7.69 3.18 -1.07
N ALA A 232 7.18 4.35 -1.45
CA ALA A 232 6.34 5.15 -0.57
C ALA A 232 4.97 4.48 -0.35
N PRO A 233 4.33 4.65 0.82
CA PRO A 233 2.96 4.18 1.04
C PRO A 233 2.01 4.69 -0.05
N ASP A 234 1.18 3.80 -0.60
CA ASP A 234 0.21 4.16 -1.64
C ASP A 234 -1.20 4.39 -1.09
N LEU A 235 -1.99 5.17 -1.82
CA LEU A 235 -3.39 5.48 -1.47
C LEU A 235 -4.38 4.37 -1.86
N GLN A 236 -3.92 3.15 -2.13
CA GLN A 236 -4.82 2.06 -2.56
C GLN A 236 -4.83 0.89 -1.59
N ARG A 237 -3.74 0.60 -0.89
CA ARG A 237 -3.60 -0.67 -0.18
C ARG A 237 -3.13 -0.49 1.26
N THR A 238 -3.58 -1.44 2.05
CA THR A 238 -3.48 -1.51 3.51
C THR A 238 -2.65 -2.75 3.84
N LEU A 239 -1.69 -2.64 4.76
CA LEU A 239 -0.75 -3.72 5.13
C LEU A 239 0.04 -4.32 3.97
N ASP A 240 0.47 -3.48 3.02
CA ASP A 240 1.16 -4.00 1.83
C ASP A 240 2.66 -4.27 2.12
N PRO A 241 3.12 -5.53 2.10
CA PRO A 241 4.53 -5.86 2.29
C PRO A 241 5.38 -5.47 1.07
N ALA A 242 4.85 -4.74 0.08
CA ALA A 242 5.64 -4.06 -0.95
C ALA A 242 6.12 -2.66 -0.53
N VAL A 243 5.57 -2.05 0.54
CA VAL A 243 5.95 -0.69 0.98
C VAL A 243 7.28 -0.70 1.75
N GLY A 244 8.10 0.33 1.58
CA GLY A 244 9.38 0.47 2.28
C GLY A 244 10.58 0.03 1.46
N ARG A 245 11.67 -0.32 2.14
CA ARG A 245 12.97 -0.65 1.54
C ARG A 245 12.97 -2.04 0.91
N HIS A 246 13.61 -2.15 -0.25
CA HIS A 246 13.94 -3.41 -0.92
C HIS A 246 15.38 -3.37 -1.44
N ASN A 247 16.05 -4.51 -1.38
CA ASN A 247 17.33 -4.72 -2.04
C ASN A 247 17.08 -5.20 -3.46
N LEU A 248 17.80 -4.65 -4.44
CA LEU A 248 17.75 -5.10 -5.82
C LEU A 248 18.76 -6.24 -6.03
N GLY A 249 18.63 -7.32 -5.27
CA GLY A 249 19.58 -8.44 -5.24
C GLY A 249 20.84 -8.19 -4.40
N GLY A 250 21.82 -9.10 -4.54
CA GLY A 250 23.13 -8.98 -3.90
C GLY A 250 24.05 -7.92 -4.53
N PRO A 251 25.23 -7.68 -3.94
CA PRO A 251 26.13 -6.61 -4.34
C PRO A 251 26.71 -6.84 -5.72
N ILE A 252 27.03 -5.74 -6.41
CA ILE A 252 27.71 -5.73 -7.69
C ILE A 252 29.15 -5.31 -7.44
N GLY A 253 30.12 -6.15 -7.78
CA GLY A 253 31.53 -5.78 -7.70
C GLY A 253 31.85 -4.64 -8.68
N VAL A 254 32.37 -3.53 -8.16
CA VAL A 254 32.79 -2.34 -8.92
C VAL A 254 34.27 -2.03 -8.67
N ALA A 255 35.03 -1.80 -9.74
CA ALA A 255 36.39 -1.30 -9.63
C ALA A 255 36.34 0.23 -9.49
N LEU A 256 37.02 0.78 -8.48
CA LEU A 256 37.12 2.21 -8.23
C LEU A 256 38.54 2.72 -8.55
N PRO A 257 38.70 3.93 -9.13
CA PRO A 257 37.62 4.78 -9.65
C PRO A 257 36.93 4.12 -10.85
N VAL A 258 35.65 4.47 -11.09
CA VAL A 258 34.86 4.00 -12.24
C VAL A 258 35.41 4.67 -13.50
N GLU A 259 36.58 4.19 -13.95
CA GLU A 259 37.24 4.61 -15.18
C GLU A 259 37.36 3.46 -16.17
N ALA A 260 37.23 3.76 -17.46
CA ALA A 260 37.19 2.81 -18.57
C ALA A 260 38.54 2.13 -18.90
N THR A 261 39.49 2.09 -17.96
CA THR A 261 40.89 1.68 -18.23
C THR A 261 41.09 0.17 -18.24
N ASP A 262 40.23 -0.61 -17.58
CA ASP A 262 40.16 -2.07 -17.71
C ASP A 262 38.90 -2.48 -18.51
N PRO A 263 39.06 -2.88 -19.79
CA PRO A 263 37.95 -3.27 -20.65
C PRO A 263 37.15 -4.46 -20.12
N LEU A 264 37.79 -5.44 -19.47
CA LEU A 264 37.08 -6.65 -19.00
C LEU A 264 36.26 -6.35 -17.76
N ALA A 265 36.82 -5.60 -16.81
CA ALA A 265 36.07 -5.11 -15.65
C ALA A 265 34.91 -4.21 -16.06
N SER A 266 35.12 -3.34 -17.05
CA SER A 266 34.07 -2.48 -17.61
C SER A 266 32.94 -3.29 -18.26
N VAL A 267 33.26 -4.35 -19.00
CA VAL A 267 32.27 -5.24 -19.62
C VAL A 267 31.46 -6.01 -18.57
N ALA A 268 32.12 -6.59 -17.56
CA ALA A 268 31.43 -7.33 -16.49
C ALA A 268 30.54 -6.42 -15.63
N LEU A 269 31.00 -5.21 -15.30
CA LEU A 269 30.19 -4.20 -14.65
C LEU A 269 29.00 -3.81 -15.52
N SER A 270 29.23 -3.58 -16.82
CA SER A 270 28.18 -3.20 -17.76
C SER A 270 27.09 -4.26 -17.88
N SER A 271 27.42 -5.56 -17.86
CA SER A 271 26.43 -6.63 -17.97
C SER A 271 25.61 -6.81 -16.69
N SER A 272 26.26 -6.79 -15.52
CA SER A 272 25.58 -6.89 -14.22
C SER A 272 24.62 -5.73 -13.99
N LEU A 273 25.09 -4.50 -14.22
CA LEU A 273 24.27 -3.32 -13.99
C LEU A 273 23.27 -3.07 -15.14
N SER A 274 23.51 -3.57 -16.36
CA SER A 274 22.46 -3.69 -17.40
C SER A 274 21.34 -4.66 -16.98
N THR A 275 21.68 -5.78 -16.33
CA THR A 275 20.70 -6.73 -15.82
C THR A 275 19.85 -6.09 -14.72
N ARG A 276 20.50 -5.37 -13.78
CA ARG A 276 19.82 -4.68 -12.69
C ARG A 276 18.96 -3.51 -13.14
N THR A 277 19.42 -2.72 -14.10
CA THR A 277 18.60 -1.63 -14.67
C THR A 277 17.40 -2.17 -15.46
N SER A 278 17.56 -3.28 -16.18
CA SER A 278 16.44 -3.97 -16.85
C SER A 278 15.43 -4.53 -15.84
N LEU A 279 15.93 -5.13 -14.75
CA LEU A 279 15.10 -5.59 -13.64
C LEU A 279 14.31 -4.42 -13.02
N LEU A 280 14.98 -3.31 -12.73
CA LEU A 280 14.37 -2.11 -12.15
C LEU A 280 13.31 -1.49 -13.08
N PHE A 281 13.57 -1.48 -14.38
CA PHE A 281 12.59 -1.07 -15.38
C PHE A 281 11.31 -1.91 -15.30
N TRP A 282 11.42 -3.25 -15.33
CA TRP A 282 10.26 -4.12 -15.27
C TRP A 282 9.54 -4.07 -13.92
N LEU A 283 10.27 -3.93 -12.82
CA LEU A 283 9.72 -3.75 -11.48
C LEU A 283 8.91 -2.43 -11.39
N THR A 284 9.49 -1.31 -11.82
CA THR A 284 8.80 0.00 -11.79
C THR A 284 7.60 0.04 -12.72
N THR A 285 7.70 -0.57 -13.90
CA THR A 285 6.58 -0.75 -14.84
C THR A 285 5.45 -1.57 -14.18
N GLY A 286 5.80 -2.70 -13.56
CA GLY A 286 4.84 -3.56 -12.88
C GLY A 286 4.16 -2.87 -11.70
N MET A 287 4.92 -2.15 -10.87
CA MET A 287 4.37 -1.35 -9.77
C MET A 287 3.50 -0.19 -10.26
N THR A 288 3.83 0.43 -11.40
CA THR A 288 2.97 1.45 -12.00
C THR A 288 1.63 0.85 -12.42
N TYR A 289 1.63 -0.28 -13.13
CA TYR A 289 0.39 -0.98 -13.49
C TYR A 289 -0.42 -1.41 -12.27
N ASP A 290 0.28 -1.89 -11.24
CA ASP A 290 -0.32 -2.32 -9.99
C ASP A 290 -1.06 -1.18 -9.27
N LEU A 291 -0.46 0.01 -9.23
CA LEU A 291 -1.08 1.23 -8.72
C LEU A 291 -2.22 1.73 -9.60
N LEU A 292 -2.25 1.39 -10.88
CA LEU A 292 -3.39 1.67 -11.75
C LEU A 292 -4.50 0.61 -11.60
N GLY A 293 -4.35 -0.37 -10.70
CA GLY A 293 -5.29 -1.48 -10.50
C GLY A 293 -5.27 -2.51 -11.63
N ARG A 294 -4.24 -2.50 -12.48
CA ARG A 294 -4.09 -3.38 -13.65
C ARG A 294 -3.22 -4.59 -13.31
N SER A 295 -3.74 -5.48 -12.46
CA SER A 295 -2.98 -6.61 -11.91
C SER A 295 -2.41 -7.59 -12.94
N GLU A 296 -3.12 -7.85 -14.05
CA GLU A 296 -2.61 -8.73 -15.11
C GLU A 296 -1.42 -8.10 -15.87
N ASP A 297 -1.47 -6.78 -16.14
CA ASP A 297 -0.35 -6.06 -16.78
C ASP A 297 0.85 -5.93 -15.83
N ALA A 298 0.58 -5.75 -14.54
CA ALA A 298 1.61 -5.78 -13.50
C ALA A 298 2.29 -7.16 -13.44
N LEU A 299 1.50 -8.23 -13.39
CA LEU A 299 2.00 -9.61 -13.43
C LEU A 299 2.84 -9.86 -14.68
N HIS A 300 2.37 -9.42 -15.85
CA HIS A 300 3.14 -9.56 -17.10
C HIS A 300 4.50 -8.87 -16.99
N SER A 301 4.55 -7.66 -16.46
CA SER A 301 5.81 -6.92 -16.27
C SER A 301 6.76 -7.65 -15.31
N PHE A 302 6.27 -8.18 -14.19
CA PHE A 302 7.10 -8.97 -13.27
C PHE A 302 7.56 -10.30 -13.89
N GLN A 303 6.76 -10.92 -14.76
CA GLN A 303 7.19 -12.09 -15.53
C GLN A 303 8.30 -11.75 -16.52
N GLN A 304 8.28 -10.56 -17.15
CA GLN A 304 9.40 -10.08 -17.98
C GLN A 304 10.68 -9.86 -17.16
N ALA A 305 10.55 -9.35 -15.92
CA ALA A 305 11.67 -9.28 -14.98
C ALA A 305 12.27 -10.67 -14.70
N SER A 306 11.42 -11.67 -14.46
CA SER A 306 11.84 -13.05 -14.23
C SER A 306 12.55 -13.65 -15.46
N GLN A 307 12.04 -13.40 -16.67
CA GLN A 307 12.68 -13.82 -17.92
C GLN A 307 14.07 -13.20 -18.11
N THR A 308 14.19 -11.90 -17.79
CA THR A 308 15.48 -11.18 -17.82
C THR A 308 16.51 -11.90 -16.92
N LEU A 309 16.14 -12.19 -15.68
CA LEU A 309 17.01 -12.89 -14.73
C LEU A 309 17.32 -14.34 -15.14
N ASN A 310 16.38 -15.05 -15.78
CA ASN A 310 16.62 -16.41 -16.24
C ASN A 310 17.70 -16.50 -17.33
N SER A 311 17.83 -15.45 -18.14
CA SER A 311 18.87 -15.33 -19.17
C SER A 311 20.20 -14.79 -18.64
N ALA A 312 20.20 -14.18 -17.44
CA ALA A 312 21.37 -13.55 -16.85
C ALA A 312 22.28 -14.56 -16.13
N THR A 313 23.58 -14.26 -16.11
CA THR A 313 24.55 -15.00 -15.28
C THR A 313 24.31 -14.75 -13.80
N ASP A 314 24.05 -13.48 -13.44
CA ASP A 314 23.66 -13.11 -12.09
C ASP A 314 22.13 -13.14 -11.96
N LYS A 315 21.65 -14.06 -11.13
CA LYS A 315 20.23 -14.28 -10.87
C LYS A 315 19.74 -13.63 -9.58
N SER A 316 20.56 -12.77 -8.98
CA SER A 316 20.21 -12.03 -7.77
C SER A 316 18.99 -11.12 -8.01
N GLY A 317 18.11 -11.02 -7.01
CA GLY A 317 16.83 -10.32 -7.12
C GLY A 317 15.68 -11.20 -7.62
N ARG A 318 15.89 -12.51 -7.83
CA ARG A 318 14.82 -13.45 -8.21
C ARG A 318 13.80 -13.64 -7.09
N ASP A 319 14.25 -13.64 -5.84
CA ASP A 319 13.41 -13.62 -4.64
C ASP A 319 12.44 -12.43 -4.65
N LEU A 320 12.96 -11.22 -4.90
CA LEU A 320 12.17 -10.00 -5.03
C LEU A 320 11.13 -10.10 -6.16
N VAL A 321 11.54 -10.57 -7.35
CA VAL A 321 10.62 -10.72 -8.49
C VAL A 321 9.52 -11.72 -8.19
N GLN A 322 9.87 -12.87 -7.61
CA GLN A 322 8.91 -13.90 -7.26
C GLN A 322 7.95 -13.45 -6.16
N PHE A 323 8.41 -12.63 -5.21
CA PHE A 323 7.55 -11.96 -4.25
C PHE A 323 6.50 -11.08 -4.94
N PHE A 324 6.89 -10.23 -5.89
CA PHE A 324 5.94 -9.38 -6.62
C PHE A 324 4.98 -10.18 -7.52
N ILE A 325 5.44 -11.26 -8.15
CA ILE A 325 4.59 -12.19 -8.90
C ILE A 325 3.54 -12.84 -7.98
N GLY A 326 3.98 -13.39 -6.84
CA GLY A 326 3.10 -14.02 -5.84
C GLY A 326 2.06 -13.03 -5.32
N ARG A 327 2.47 -11.78 -5.11
CA ARG A 327 1.55 -10.70 -4.70
C ARG A 327 0.48 -10.42 -5.74
N GLN A 328 0.81 -10.39 -7.03
CA GLN A 328 -0.20 -10.19 -8.08
C GLN A 328 -1.18 -11.38 -8.15
N TYR A 329 -0.69 -12.61 -8.05
CA TYR A 329 -1.56 -13.78 -8.00
C TYR A 329 -2.50 -13.75 -6.78
N LEU A 330 -1.99 -13.36 -5.60
CA LEU A 330 -2.80 -13.25 -4.40
C LEU A 330 -3.91 -12.19 -4.55
N ILE A 331 -3.59 -11.02 -5.11
CA ILE A 331 -4.58 -9.96 -5.39
C ILE A 331 -5.68 -10.49 -6.32
N MET A 332 -5.33 -11.30 -7.31
CA MET A 332 -6.26 -11.92 -8.25
C MET A 332 -6.95 -13.18 -7.71
N GLN A 333 -6.74 -13.54 -6.44
CA GLN A 333 -7.28 -14.75 -5.79
C GLN A 333 -6.83 -16.07 -6.45
N ARG A 334 -5.69 -16.06 -7.15
CA ARG A 334 -5.03 -17.22 -7.75
C ARG A 334 -4.09 -17.85 -6.72
N LEU A 335 -4.69 -18.45 -5.70
CA LEU A 335 -4.00 -18.83 -4.46
C LEU A 335 -2.95 -19.94 -4.62
N ASP A 336 -3.10 -20.80 -5.63
CA ASP A 336 -2.12 -21.86 -5.91
C ASP A 336 -0.87 -21.26 -6.56
N GLU A 337 -1.04 -20.44 -7.59
CA GLU A 337 0.09 -19.75 -8.23
C GLU A 337 0.78 -18.75 -7.29
N ALA A 338 0.02 -18.11 -6.40
CA ALA A 338 0.58 -17.24 -5.37
C ALA A 338 1.47 -18.01 -4.39
N ALA A 339 1.01 -19.17 -3.90
CA ALA A 339 1.81 -20.04 -3.03
C ALA A 339 3.12 -20.46 -3.71
N ASP A 340 3.03 -20.92 -4.97
CA ASP A 340 4.19 -21.39 -5.74
C ASP A 340 5.22 -20.28 -5.94
N ALA A 341 4.79 -19.04 -6.23
CA ALA A 341 5.68 -17.91 -6.40
C ALA A 341 6.35 -17.50 -5.08
N TYR A 342 5.60 -17.42 -3.97
CA TYR A 342 6.21 -17.12 -2.67
C TYR A 342 7.15 -18.22 -2.20
N GLN A 343 6.85 -19.50 -2.46
CA GLN A 343 7.75 -20.60 -2.18
C GLN A 343 9.04 -20.53 -3.01
N GLN A 344 8.96 -20.13 -4.28
CA GLN A 344 10.14 -19.87 -5.10
C GLN A 344 10.98 -18.72 -4.53
N ALA A 345 10.34 -17.63 -4.07
CA ALA A 345 11.05 -16.53 -3.42
C ALA A 345 11.80 -17.01 -2.16
N LEU A 346 11.16 -17.84 -1.34
CA LEU A 346 11.74 -18.39 -0.11
C LEU A 346 12.80 -19.48 -0.37
N ALA A 347 12.76 -20.15 -1.52
CA ALA A 347 13.81 -21.07 -1.93
C ALA A 347 15.10 -20.34 -2.33
N ASP A 348 14.97 -19.14 -2.93
CA ASP A 348 16.11 -18.28 -3.24
C ASP A 348 16.60 -17.50 -2.01
N ASN A 349 15.70 -17.11 -1.10
CA ASN A 349 16.00 -16.38 0.13
C ASN A 349 15.08 -16.80 1.29
N ALA A 350 15.55 -17.73 2.12
CA ALA A 350 14.77 -18.29 3.23
C ALA A 350 14.41 -17.26 4.32
N ASP A 351 15.20 -16.19 4.42
CA ASP A 351 15.06 -15.14 5.44
C ASP A 351 14.16 -13.98 4.95
N TYR A 352 13.54 -14.13 3.78
CA TYR A 352 12.73 -13.06 3.19
C TYR A 352 11.36 -12.90 3.87
N ALA A 353 11.33 -12.12 4.95
CA ALA A 353 10.14 -11.88 5.78
C ALA A 353 8.89 -11.49 4.96
N ARG A 354 9.05 -10.62 3.95
CA ARG A 354 7.96 -10.16 3.07
C ARG A 354 7.32 -11.31 2.28
N ALA A 355 8.11 -12.25 1.78
CA ALA A 355 7.60 -13.45 1.11
C ALA A 355 6.90 -14.41 2.09
N LYS A 356 7.37 -14.51 3.34
CA LYS A 356 6.64 -15.25 4.39
C LYS A 356 5.29 -14.60 4.71
N ILE A 357 5.22 -13.27 4.82
CA ILE A 357 3.94 -12.54 4.98
C ILE A 357 3.00 -12.88 3.83
N GLY A 358 3.49 -12.81 2.59
CA GLY A 358 2.71 -13.17 1.40
C GLY A 358 2.17 -14.61 1.44
N LEU A 359 3.02 -15.58 1.78
CA LEU A 359 2.63 -16.98 1.90
C LEU A 359 1.61 -17.22 3.04
N GLY A 360 1.80 -16.54 4.18
CA GLY A 360 0.81 -16.53 5.26
C GLY A 360 -0.53 -15.98 4.79
N GLY A 361 -0.52 -14.94 3.95
CA GLY A 361 -1.70 -14.37 3.30
C GLY A 361 -2.44 -15.37 2.42
N VAL A 362 -1.71 -16.22 1.68
CA VAL A 362 -2.30 -17.30 0.89
C VAL A 362 -3.01 -18.32 1.78
N TYR A 363 -2.36 -18.79 2.84
CA TYR A 363 -2.98 -19.76 3.75
C TYR A 363 -4.16 -19.16 4.50
N PHE A 364 -4.06 -17.89 4.93
CA PHE A 364 -5.17 -17.17 5.54
C PHE A 364 -6.37 -17.06 4.59
N ALA A 365 -6.15 -16.69 3.32
CA ALA A 365 -7.22 -16.64 2.31
C ALA A 365 -7.85 -18.02 2.09
N ARG A 366 -7.05 -19.09 1.98
CA ARG A 366 -7.57 -20.47 1.87
C ARG A 366 -8.39 -20.89 3.08
N ALA A 367 -7.99 -20.50 4.30
CA ALA A 367 -8.75 -20.77 5.51
C ALA A 367 -10.13 -20.09 5.48
N GLN A 368 -10.24 -18.88 4.88
CA GLN A 368 -11.50 -18.16 4.75
C GLN A 368 -12.44 -18.73 3.66
N LEU A 369 -11.90 -19.39 2.63
CA LEU A 369 -12.67 -20.02 1.55
C LEU A 369 -13.36 -21.31 2.03
N GLN A 370 -14.34 -21.18 2.94
CA GLN A 370 -15.13 -22.31 3.41
C GLN A 370 -16.59 -22.26 2.92
N PRO A 371 -17.11 -23.33 2.30
CA PRO A 371 -18.53 -23.46 2.03
C PRO A 371 -19.30 -23.85 3.29
N GLY A 372 -20.31 -23.05 3.67
CA GLY A 372 -21.21 -23.35 4.78
C GLY A 372 -20.89 -22.64 6.09
N ASP A 373 -21.47 -23.14 7.19
CA ASP A 373 -21.43 -22.50 8.50
C ASP A 373 -20.37 -23.06 9.46
N LYS A 374 -19.72 -24.17 9.11
CA LYS A 374 -18.70 -24.83 9.95
C LYS A 374 -17.34 -24.88 9.26
N PRO A 375 -16.24 -24.81 10.03
CA PRO A 375 -14.90 -25.10 9.51
C PRO A 375 -14.82 -26.49 8.88
N THR A 376 -13.92 -26.61 7.90
CA THR A 376 -13.55 -27.89 7.29
C THR A 376 -12.12 -28.23 7.69
N ALA A 377 -11.75 -29.51 7.68
CA ALA A 377 -10.38 -29.94 7.96
C ALA A 377 -9.34 -29.22 7.08
N ALA A 378 -9.70 -28.88 5.83
CA ALA A 378 -8.83 -28.11 4.94
C ALA A 378 -8.67 -26.64 5.41
N SER A 379 -9.75 -26.01 5.88
CA SER A 379 -9.70 -24.66 6.44
C SER A 379 -8.87 -24.63 7.73
N GLU A 380 -9.09 -25.58 8.65
CA GLU A 380 -8.30 -25.72 9.89
C GLU A 380 -6.80 -25.93 9.60
N GLN A 381 -6.47 -26.77 8.61
CA GLN A 381 -5.09 -26.99 8.19
C GLN A 381 -4.47 -25.69 7.66
N ASN A 382 -5.18 -24.95 6.80
CA ASN A 382 -4.69 -23.69 6.26
C ASN A 382 -4.56 -22.62 7.36
N LEU A 383 -5.47 -22.58 8.32
CA LEU A 383 -5.38 -21.69 9.48
C LEU A 383 -4.12 -21.96 10.30
N LYS A 384 -3.82 -23.24 10.58
CA LYS A 384 -2.59 -23.63 11.26
C LYS A 384 -1.33 -23.22 10.49
N LEU A 385 -1.33 -23.42 9.16
CA LEU A 385 -0.23 -22.99 8.30
C LEU A 385 -0.07 -21.47 8.30
N ALA A 386 -1.16 -20.71 8.31
CA ALA A 386 -1.12 -19.25 8.38
C ALA A 386 -0.51 -18.76 9.71
N LEU A 387 -0.95 -19.30 10.85
CA LEU A 387 -0.41 -18.95 12.18
C LEU A 387 1.09 -19.22 12.24
N GLN A 388 1.52 -20.40 11.80
CA GLN A 388 2.95 -20.75 11.77
C GLN A 388 3.74 -19.79 10.86
N THR A 389 3.24 -19.57 9.64
CA THR A 389 3.97 -18.78 8.64
C THR A 389 4.09 -17.31 9.04
N TYR A 390 3.05 -16.72 9.63
CA TYR A 390 3.13 -15.35 10.15
C TYR A 390 4.01 -15.23 11.40
N GLY A 391 4.02 -16.24 12.28
CA GLY A 391 4.97 -16.29 13.40
C GLY A 391 6.43 -16.32 12.94
N GLU A 392 6.74 -17.13 11.91
CA GLU A 392 8.05 -17.14 11.26
C GLU A 392 8.37 -15.78 10.61
N ALA A 393 7.41 -15.17 9.92
CA ALA A 393 7.57 -13.86 9.30
C ALA A 393 7.90 -12.76 10.32
N GLN A 394 7.22 -12.77 11.48
CA GLN A 394 7.49 -11.84 12.58
C GLN A 394 8.93 -12.00 13.10
N ALA A 395 9.39 -13.24 13.32
CA ALA A 395 10.75 -13.49 13.79
C ALA A 395 11.81 -13.00 12.79
N LEU A 396 11.60 -13.23 11.50
CA LEU A 396 12.49 -12.74 10.44
C LEU A 396 12.48 -11.21 10.35
N ALA A 397 11.30 -10.58 10.45
CA ALA A 397 11.19 -9.12 10.46
C ALA A 397 11.90 -8.48 11.66
N GLN A 398 11.81 -9.13 12.83
CA GLN A 398 12.54 -8.70 14.03
C GLN A 398 14.06 -8.82 13.86
N ALA A 399 14.53 -9.86 13.16
CA ALA A 399 15.95 -10.04 12.86
C ALA A 399 16.48 -9.01 11.84
N ASP A 400 15.68 -8.66 10.83
CA ASP A 400 16.02 -7.61 9.84
C ASP A 400 15.95 -6.19 10.44
N GLY A 401 15.14 -6.01 11.49
CA GLY A 401 15.01 -4.73 12.19
C GLY A 401 14.20 -3.68 11.43
N ASP A 402 13.32 -4.08 10.51
CA ASP A 402 12.38 -3.19 9.80
C ASP A 402 11.07 -3.03 10.61
N PRO A 403 10.85 -1.89 11.31
CA PRO A 403 9.69 -1.72 12.20
C PRO A 403 8.35 -1.83 11.46
N LEU A 404 8.30 -1.41 10.19
CA LEU A 404 7.10 -1.49 9.36
C LEU A 404 6.72 -2.95 9.11
N ILE A 405 7.70 -3.79 8.80
CA ILE A 405 7.45 -5.21 8.48
C ILE A 405 7.18 -6.02 9.74
N ILE A 406 7.79 -5.66 10.86
CA ILE A 406 7.41 -6.19 12.18
C ILE A 406 5.93 -5.88 12.43
N ALA A 407 5.49 -4.63 12.23
CA ALA A 407 4.10 -4.24 12.43
C ALA A 407 3.13 -4.99 11.52
N ILE A 408 3.43 -5.09 10.21
CA ILE A 408 2.60 -5.80 9.24
C ILE A 408 2.49 -7.30 9.61
N ALA A 409 3.60 -7.96 9.95
CA ALA A 409 3.59 -9.38 10.32
C ALA A 409 2.74 -9.63 11.58
N ARG A 410 2.86 -8.75 12.60
CA ARG A 410 2.11 -8.87 13.85
C ARG A 410 0.62 -8.62 13.67
N LEU A 411 0.23 -7.62 12.89
CA LEU A 411 -1.18 -7.37 12.56
C LEU A 411 -1.80 -8.52 11.76
N ALA A 412 -1.04 -9.12 10.83
CA ALA A 412 -1.48 -10.29 10.09
C ALA A 412 -1.62 -11.53 10.99
N LEU A 413 -0.69 -11.73 11.94
CA LEU A 413 -0.77 -12.79 12.94
C LEU A 413 -1.98 -12.60 13.86
N ALA A 414 -2.21 -11.40 14.38
CA ALA A 414 -3.37 -11.08 15.21
C ALA A 414 -4.69 -11.31 14.46
N SER A 415 -4.76 -10.90 13.20
CA SER A 415 -5.92 -11.17 12.32
C SER A 415 -6.16 -12.68 12.15
N THR A 416 -5.08 -13.47 12.12
CA THR A 416 -5.15 -14.93 12.01
C THR A 416 -5.63 -15.57 13.32
N TYR A 417 -5.16 -15.10 14.48
CA TYR A 417 -5.73 -15.51 15.78
C TYR A 417 -7.21 -15.16 15.90
N ARG A 418 -7.63 -14.02 15.34
CA ARG A 418 -9.03 -13.62 15.29
C ARG A 418 -9.86 -14.57 14.44
N LEU A 419 -9.35 -15.00 13.28
CA LEU A 419 -9.95 -16.04 12.45
C LEU A 419 -10.01 -17.39 13.17
N GLN A 420 -8.96 -17.76 13.93
CA GLN A 420 -8.97 -18.95 14.77
C GLN A 420 -10.07 -18.89 15.82
N GLY A 421 -10.20 -17.79 16.55
CA GLY A 421 -11.27 -17.63 17.53
C GLY A 421 -12.67 -17.74 16.91
N GLN A 422 -12.84 -17.22 15.69
CA GLN A 422 -14.07 -17.40 14.94
C GLN A 422 -14.32 -18.85 14.52
N SER A 423 -13.28 -19.60 14.14
CA SER A 423 -13.35 -21.02 13.80
C SER A 423 -13.80 -21.85 15.01
N ASP A 424 -13.10 -21.69 16.14
CA ASP A 424 -13.37 -22.39 17.39
C ASP A 424 -14.78 -22.11 17.91
N TYR A 425 -15.24 -20.85 17.78
CA TYR A 425 -16.60 -20.46 18.12
C TYR A 425 -17.65 -21.20 17.27
N LEU A 426 -17.43 -21.37 15.96
CA LEU A 426 -18.36 -22.09 15.08
C LEU A 426 -18.37 -23.60 15.35
N GLU A 427 -17.30 -24.13 15.93
CA GLU A 427 -17.19 -25.50 16.44
C GLU A 427 -17.78 -25.67 17.84
N ASN A 428 -18.24 -24.59 18.46
CA ASN A 428 -18.76 -24.53 19.82
C ASN A 428 -17.69 -24.83 20.90
N ASP A 429 -16.40 -24.61 20.59
CA ASP A 429 -15.32 -24.58 21.57
C ASP A 429 -15.08 -23.14 22.04
N LEU A 430 -15.94 -22.70 22.97
CA LEU A 430 -15.90 -21.33 23.50
C LEU A 430 -14.63 -21.01 24.29
N SER A 431 -13.99 -22.03 24.89
CA SER A 431 -12.75 -21.85 25.65
C SER A 431 -11.57 -21.58 24.71
N ALA A 432 -11.43 -22.38 23.65
CA ALA A 432 -10.43 -22.14 22.61
C ALA A 432 -10.67 -20.80 21.90
N ALA A 433 -11.93 -20.49 21.58
CA ALA A 433 -12.30 -19.21 20.99
C ALA A 433 -11.87 -18.01 21.86
N GLN A 434 -12.11 -18.09 23.17
CA GLN A 434 -11.69 -17.06 24.13
C GLN A 434 -10.17 -16.90 24.15
N GLN A 435 -9.42 -18.00 24.17
CA GLN A 435 -7.95 -17.98 24.18
C GLN A 435 -7.39 -17.32 22.92
N ALA A 436 -7.87 -17.74 21.74
CA ALA A 436 -7.41 -17.20 20.46
C ALA A 436 -7.71 -15.70 20.33
N LEU A 437 -8.90 -15.25 20.72
CA LEU A 437 -9.26 -13.82 20.68
C LEU A 437 -8.45 -12.99 21.68
N THR A 438 -8.17 -13.54 22.86
CA THR A 438 -7.31 -12.88 23.86
C THR A 438 -5.89 -12.73 23.33
N GLN A 439 -5.35 -13.75 22.64
CA GLN A 439 -4.05 -13.67 22.00
C GLN A 439 -4.03 -12.60 20.89
N ALA A 440 -5.08 -12.53 20.07
CA ALA A 440 -5.20 -11.49 19.05
C ALA A 440 -5.15 -10.07 19.65
N ILE A 441 -5.89 -9.84 20.74
CA ILE A 441 -5.90 -8.56 21.48
C ILE A 441 -4.49 -8.22 21.98
N ALA A 442 -3.83 -9.15 22.68
CA ALA A 442 -2.51 -8.94 23.26
C ALA A 442 -1.44 -8.60 22.19
N GLU A 443 -1.49 -9.26 21.03
CA GLU A 443 -0.58 -8.96 19.92
C GLU A 443 -0.78 -7.53 19.38
N ILE A 444 -2.02 -7.06 19.27
CA ILE A 444 -2.32 -5.72 18.78
C ILE A 444 -1.94 -4.66 19.81
N GLU A 445 -2.37 -4.82 21.06
CA GLU A 445 -2.12 -3.84 22.14
C GLU A 445 -0.62 -3.56 22.33
N SER A 446 0.21 -4.60 22.24
CA SER A 446 1.66 -4.47 22.38
C SER A 446 2.36 -3.86 21.16
N LEU A 447 1.64 -3.61 20.07
CA LEU A 447 2.14 -2.87 18.89
C LEU A 447 1.78 -1.38 18.96
N LEU A 448 0.63 -1.03 19.56
CA LEU A 448 0.07 0.33 19.52
C LEU A 448 1.06 1.44 19.93
N PRO A 449 1.84 1.34 21.04
CA PRO A 449 2.72 2.42 21.45
C PRO A 449 3.78 2.78 20.41
N GLN A 450 4.29 1.78 19.69
CA GLN A 450 5.31 1.99 18.65
C GLN A 450 4.71 2.67 17.42
N LEU A 451 3.51 2.26 17.02
CA LEU A 451 2.81 2.90 15.90
C LEU A 451 2.37 4.33 16.21
N GLU A 452 1.93 4.59 17.45
CA GLU A 452 1.58 5.93 17.94
C GLU A 452 2.80 6.85 17.90
N GLN A 453 3.95 6.37 18.40
CA GLN A 453 5.19 7.13 18.38
C GLN A 453 5.69 7.43 16.96
N ALA A 454 5.47 6.49 16.03
CA ALA A 454 5.86 6.64 14.63
C ALA A 454 4.84 7.43 13.79
N GLU A 455 3.72 7.85 14.37
CA GLU A 455 2.63 8.55 13.67
C GLU A 455 2.10 7.78 12.44
N GLU A 456 2.12 6.45 12.50
CA GLU A 456 1.70 5.56 11.42
C GLU A 456 0.15 5.43 11.38
N TYR A 457 -0.54 6.54 11.09
CA TYR A 457 -2.01 6.66 11.22
C TYR A 457 -2.80 5.59 10.46
N GLN A 458 -2.34 5.20 9.27
CA GLN A 458 -2.98 4.16 8.48
C GLN A 458 -2.88 2.78 9.16
N LEU A 459 -1.71 2.44 9.73
CA LEU A 459 -1.50 1.20 10.49
C LEU A 459 -2.22 1.23 11.83
N LEU A 460 -2.23 2.39 12.52
CA LEU A 460 -3.01 2.59 13.74
C LEU A 460 -4.50 2.36 13.50
N GLY A 461 -5.05 2.94 12.42
CA GLY A 461 -6.45 2.74 12.05
C GLY A 461 -6.79 1.26 11.90
N GLN A 462 -5.91 0.47 11.28
CA GLN A 462 -6.11 -0.98 11.09
C GLN A 462 -5.91 -1.77 12.38
N ALA A 463 -4.92 -1.40 13.19
CA ALA A 463 -4.68 -2.01 14.50
C ALA A 463 -5.91 -1.85 15.39
N TYR A 464 -6.43 -0.62 15.50
CA TYR A 464 -7.63 -0.33 16.27
C TYR A 464 -8.90 -0.96 15.69
N GLU A 465 -9.04 -1.01 14.36
CA GLU A 465 -10.13 -1.73 13.69
C GLU A 465 -10.14 -3.21 14.07
N SER A 466 -8.97 -3.86 13.98
CA SER A 466 -8.81 -5.27 14.32
C SER A 466 -8.98 -5.53 15.82
N LEU A 467 -8.53 -4.62 16.68
CA LEU A 467 -8.71 -4.67 18.13
C LEU A 467 -10.19 -4.59 18.51
N GLY A 468 -10.90 -3.62 17.93
CA GLY A 468 -12.35 -3.45 18.14
C GLY A 468 -13.14 -4.69 17.69
N ALA A 469 -12.77 -5.24 16.53
CA ALA A 469 -13.39 -6.46 16.01
C ALA A 469 -13.11 -7.69 16.90
N ALA A 470 -11.90 -7.80 17.48
CA ALA A 470 -11.55 -8.89 18.38
C ALA A 470 -12.33 -8.81 19.70
N HIS A 471 -12.41 -7.62 20.30
CA HIS A 471 -13.24 -7.39 21.49
C HIS A 471 -14.72 -7.63 21.24
N LEU A 472 -15.24 -7.21 20.07
CA LEU A 472 -16.63 -7.44 19.71
C LEU A 472 -16.95 -8.94 19.62
N GLN A 473 -16.08 -9.74 18.98
CA GLN A 473 -16.24 -11.19 18.95
C GLN A 473 -16.13 -11.82 20.34
N LEU A 474 -15.14 -11.40 21.12
CA LEU A 474 -14.90 -11.92 22.47
C LEU A 474 -16.09 -11.62 23.39
N SER A 475 -16.76 -10.48 23.22
CA SER A 475 -17.96 -10.13 23.98
C SER A 475 -19.09 -11.16 23.83
N ASP A 476 -19.24 -11.78 22.65
CA ASP A 476 -20.25 -12.82 22.45
C ASP A 476 -19.79 -14.18 22.98
N VAL A 477 -18.51 -14.51 22.88
CA VAL A 477 -17.93 -15.72 23.47
C VAL A 477 -18.16 -15.73 24.98
N VAL A 478 -17.79 -14.65 25.68
CA VAL A 478 -17.95 -14.58 27.14
C VAL A 478 -19.42 -14.50 27.56
N ARG A 479 -20.29 -13.94 26.72
CA ARG A 479 -21.76 -13.99 26.93
C ARG A 479 -22.25 -15.44 26.98
N GLN A 480 -21.83 -16.27 26.02
CA GLN A 480 -22.24 -17.67 25.97
C GLN A 480 -21.65 -18.52 27.09
N LEU A 481 -20.48 -18.14 27.60
CA LEU A 481 -19.90 -18.72 28.81
C LEU A 481 -20.62 -18.26 30.10
N GLY A 482 -21.55 -17.31 30.03
CA GLY A 482 -22.31 -16.80 31.18
C GLY A 482 -21.61 -15.69 31.95
N HIS A 483 -20.56 -15.08 31.41
CA HIS A 483 -19.80 -14.00 32.06
C HIS A 483 -20.33 -12.62 31.64
N ALA A 484 -21.47 -12.21 32.21
CA ALA A 484 -22.17 -10.99 31.80
C ALA A 484 -21.38 -9.69 32.03
N ASP A 485 -20.56 -9.60 33.09
CA ASP A 485 -19.74 -8.43 33.37
C ASP A 485 -18.56 -8.32 32.37
N ASP A 486 -17.94 -9.44 32.03
CA ASP A 486 -16.88 -9.50 31.00
C ASP A 486 -17.42 -9.07 29.63
N ARG A 487 -18.67 -9.46 29.28
CA ARG A 487 -19.32 -9.03 28.03
C ARG A 487 -19.35 -7.50 27.93
N ARG A 488 -19.83 -6.81 28.96
CA ARG A 488 -19.93 -5.34 28.94
C ARG A 488 -18.55 -4.68 28.86
N THR A 489 -17.56 -5.24 29.54
CA THR A 489 -16.17 -4.76 29.48
C THR A 489 -15.63 -4.84 28.07
N HIS A 490 -15.79 -5.97 27.38
CA HIS A 490 -15.34 -6.12 26.00
C HIS A 490 -16.15 -5.26 25.00
N LEU A 491 -17.45 -5.07 25.21
CA LEU A 491 -18.22 -4.14 24.36
C LEU A 491 -17.73 -2.69 24.48
N ARG A 492 -17.38 -2.23 25.69
CA ARG A 492 -16.78 -0.90 25.88
C ARG A 492 -15.42 -0.80 25.20
N ALA A 493 -14.55 -1.77 25.44
CA ALA A 493 -13.23 -1.81 24.79
C ALA A 493 -13.34 -1.85 23.26
N ALA A 494 -14.36 -2.53 22.71
CA ALA A 494 -14.64 -2.52 21.28
C ALA A 494 -15.03 -1.12 20.77
N VAL A 495 -15.92 -0.41 21.48
CA VAL A 495 -16.30 0.97 21.14
C VAL A 495 -15.08 1.90 21.21
N ASP A 496 -14.30 1.82 22.30
CA ASP A 496 -13.11 2.66 22.49
C ASP A 496 -12.08 2.43 21.38
N ALA A 497 -11.84 1.16 21.01
CA ALA A 497 -10.94 0.83 19.91
C ALA A 497 -11.47 1.39 18.57
N PHE A 498 -12.75 1.23 18.24
CA PHE A 498 -13.28 1.81 17.00
C PHE A 498 -13.29 3.35 17.00
N ASP A 499 -13.48 3.98 18.16
CA ASP A 499 -13.34 5.44 18.30
C ASP A 499 -11.90 5.88 18.05
N ASN A 500 -10.91 5.19 18.61
CA ASN A 500 -9.49 5.43 18.32
C ASN A 500 -9.16 5.20 16.83
N CYS A 501 -9.78 4.22 16.16
CA CYS A 501 -9.65 4.05 14.71
C CYS A 501 -10.19 5.29 13.95
N ILE A 502 -11.37 5.79 14.33
CA ILE A 502 -11.99 6.95 13.69
C ILE A 502 -11.12 8.21 13.87
N GLU A 503 -10.54 8.40 15.06
CA GLU A 503 -9.66 9.54 15.37
C GLU A 503 -8.45 9.61 14.44
N GLN A 504 -7.92 8.48 13.96
CA GLN A 504 -6.80 8.48 13.02
C GLN A 504 -7.13 9.23 11.72
N GLY A 505 -8.39 9.18 11.27
CA GLY A 505 -8.84 9.92 10.09
C GLY A 505 -8.90 11.43 10.31
N GLU A 506 -9.06 11.89 11.56
CA GLU A 506 -8.98 13.31 11.91
C GLU A 506 -7.52 13.81 11.89
N ARG A 507 -6.57 12.92 12.24
CA ARG A 507 -5.13 13.19 12.18
C ARG A 507 -4.57 13.15 10.76
N ALA A 508 -5.12 12.32 9.89
CA ALA A 508 -4.73 12.19 8.48
C ALA A 508 -5.93 12.35 7.51
N PRO A 509 -6.57 13.53 7.43
CA PRO A 509 -7.81 13.72 6.67
C PRO A 509 -7.66 13.63 5.15
N LEU A 510 -6.42 13.68 4.65
CA LEU A 510 -6.11 13.54 3.22
C LEU A 510 -5.79 12.09 2.81
N ASP A 511 -5.67 11.18 3.77
CA ASP A 511 -5.47 9.76 3.50
C ASP A 511 -6.82 9.10 3.15
N GLN A 512 -7.05 8.94 1.85
CA GLN A 512 -8.29 8.34 1.35
C GLN A 512 -8.43 6.85 1.71
N VAL A 513 -7.34 6.11 1.90
CA VAL A 513 -7.41 4.70 2.31
C VAL A 513 -7.95 4.63 3.72
N LEU A 514 -7.36 5.39 4.62
CA LEU A 514 -7.78 5.46 6.01
C LEU A 514 -9.23 5.92 6.13
N VAL A 515 -9.59 7.03 5.49
CA VAL A 515 -10.93 7.61 5.63
C VAL A 515 -12.00 6.76 4.95
N GLU A 516 -11.82 6.39 3.68
CA GLU A 516 -12.88 5.71 2.92
C GLU A 516 -12.88 4.19 3.10
N LYS A 517 -11.71 3.54 3.14
CA LYS A 517 -11.65 2.07 3.18
C LYS A 517 -11.65 1.48 4.59
N ILE A 518 -11.01 2.15 5.56
CA ILE A 518 -10.89 1.63 6.92
C ILE A 518 -12.00 2.21 7.81
N ILE A 519 -12.10 3.54 7.90
CA ILE A 519 -13.00 4.19 8.85
C ILE A 519 -14.46 4.04 8.44
N LYS A 520 -14.81 4.50 7.23
CA LYS A 520 -16.20 4.53 6.76
C LYS A 520 -16.78 3.15 6.51
N ASN A 521 -15.99 2.26 5.90
CA ASN A 521 -16.46 0.92 5.55
C ASN A 521 -16.30 -0.11 6.67
N SER A 522 -15.64 0.23 7.79
CA SER A 522 -15.51 -0.67 8.94
C SER A 522 -15.74 0.03 10.28
N CYS A 523 -14.79 0.86 10.74
CA CYS A 523 -14.78 1.33 12.13
C CYS A 523 -16.09 2.00 12.55
N GLN A 524 -16.65 2.88 11.71
CA GLN A 524 -17.94 3.54 12.01
C GLN A 524 -19.11 2.55 12.09
N ILE A 525 -19.13 1.55 11.21
CA ILE A 525 -20.20 0.54 11.16
C ILE A 525 -20.14 -0.31 12.43
N TYR A 526 -18.98 -0.87 12.75
CA TYR A 526 -18.83 -1.79 13.88
C TYR A 526 -18.86 -1.08 15.23
N ARG A 527 -18.40 0.18 15.31
CA ARG A 527 -18.63 1.05 16.48
C ARG A 527 -20.11 1.15 16.82
N ASN A 528 -20.95 1.42 15.83
CA ASN A 528 -22.40 1.55 16.03
C ASN A 528 -23.03 0.22 16.45
N ILE A 529 -22.55 -0.91 15.91
CA ILE A 529 -23.00 -2.24 16.32
C ILE A 529 -22.62 -2.52 17.78
N ALA A 530 -21.38 -2.27 18.17
CA ALA A 530 -20.88 -2.47 19.53
C ALA A 530 -21.63 -1.57 20.54
N GLN A 531 -21.81 -0.29 20.21
CA GLN A 531 -22.55 0.67 21.03
C GLN A 531 -23.98 0.22 21.27
N LYS A 532 -24.69 -0.21 20.21
CA LYS A 532 -26.05 -0.70 20.33
C LYS A 532 -26.14 -1.95 21.21
N ALA A 533 -25.20 -2.90 21.06
CA ALA A 533 -25.17 -4.10 21.88
C ALA A 533 -24.89 -3.81 23.36
N LEU A 534 -24.18 -2.70 23.67
CA LEU A 534 -23.92 -2.24 25.02
C LEU A 534 -25.16 -1.63 25.70
N GLU A 535 -26.05 -1.01 24.91
CA GLU A 535 -27.30 -0.40 25.37
C GLU A 535 -28.44 -1.41 25.59
N GLU A 536 -28.33 -2.60 25.00
CA GLU A 536 -29.31 -3.67 25.18
C GLU A 536 -29.27 -4.20 26.63
N PRO A 537 -30.42 -4.24 27.34
CA PRO A 537 -30.48 -4.80 28.70
C PRO A 537 -30.04 -6.26 28.65
N GLY A 538 -29.11 -6.62 29.54
CA GLY A 538 -28.54 -7.98 29.59
C GLY A 538 -29.64 -9.00 29.86
N GLU A 539 -29.83 -9.94 28.91
CA GLU A 539 -30.68 -11.12 29.08
C GLU A 539 -30.10 -12.11 30.09
#